data_AF-A0A0R1R0Z2-F1
#
_entry.id   AF-A0A0R1R0Z2-F1
#
_cell.length_a   1.000
_cell.length_b   1.000
_cell.length_c   1.000
_cell.angle_alpha   90.00
_cell.angle_beta   90.00
_cell.angle_gamma   90.00
#
_symmetry.space_group_name_H-M   'P 1'
#
loop_
_entity.id
_entity.type
_entity.pdbx_description
1 polymer ?
#
loop_
_entity_poly.entity_id
_entity_poly.type
_entity_poly.pdbx_seq_one_letter_code
_entity_poly.pdbx_strand_id
1 'polypeptide(L)'
;MNEHTPSSAQPKNKIILINLNWYNQSEIIFQMAHEIGHVINNDEGVLYYSSFSNKSSYERNANLKALDILIPIYLDIIGDYNSDSVFPFMEAFCIPNRLENDVLNAFRNSISKQAN
;
A
#
# COMPACT_ATOMS: atom_id res chain seq x y z
N MET A 1 -17.72 8.58 9.33
CA MET A 1 -17.15 9.27 8.15
C MET A 1 -18.07 9.02 6.95
N ASN A 2 -18.11 9.93 5.98
CA ASN A 2 -18.84 9.73 4.71
C ASN A 2 -18.09 8.69 3.84
N GLU A 3 -18.79 7.98 2.97
CA GLU A 3 -18.24 6.90 2.13
C GLU A 3 -17.16 7.31 1.12
N HIS A 4 -17.03 8.62 0.85
CA HIS A 4 -15.99 9.20 0.00
C HIS A 4 -14.91 9.96 0.78
N THR A 5 -14.95 9.93 2.12
CA THR A 5 -13.85 10.46 2.94
C THR A 5 -12.70 9.44 2.92
N PRO A 6 -11.48 9.79 2.48
CA PRO A 6 -10.36 8.85 2.48
C PRO A 6 -9.93 8.49 3.91
N SER A 7 -9.23 7.36 4.03
CA SER A 7 -8.42 7.04 5.21
C SER A 7 -7.27 8.06 5.37
N SER A 8 -6.63 8.10 6.55
CA SER A 8 -5.52 9.02 6.79
C SER A 8 -4.62 8.58 7.93
N ALA A 9 -3.36 9.00 7.89
CA ALA A 9 -2.37 8.77 8.93
C ALA A 9 -1.88 10.08 9.57
N GLN A 10 -1.53 10.00 10.86
CA GLN A 10 -0.77 11.02 11.57
C GLN A 10 0.55 10.39 12.08
N PRO A 11 1.61 10.39 11.24
CA PRO A 11 2.86 9.66 11.52
C PRO A 11 3.54 10.04 12.83
N LYS A 12 3.57 11.33 13.17
CA LYS A 12 4.17 11.86 14.43
C LYS A 12 3.63 11.18 15.69
N ASN A 13 2.34 10.83 15.69
CA ASN A 13 1.68 10.20 16.85
C ASN A 13 1.41 8.71 16.63
N LYS A 14 1.84 8.15 15.49
CA LYS A 14 1.59 6.76 15.09
C LYS A 14 0.11 6.38 15.09
N ILE A 15 -0.74 7.32 14.65
CA ILE A 15 -2.19 7.11 14.56
C ILE A 15 -2.56 6.88 13.10
N ILE A 16 -3.43 5.89 12.88
CA ILE A 16 -4.05 5.60 11.59
C ILE A 16 -5.56 5.65 11.78
N LEU A 17 -6.24 6.34 10.86
CA LEU A 17 -7.69 6.42 10.78
C LEU A 17 -8.15 5.73 9.51
N ILE A 18 -8.90 4.64 9.66
CA ILE A 18 -9.46 3.88 8.55
C ILE A 18 -10.94 4.16 8.40
N ASN A 19 -11.35 4.54 7.20
CA ASN A 19 -12.77 4.70 6.89
C ASN A 19 -13.38 3.35 6.48
N LEU A 20 -13.97 2.64 7.45
CA LEU A 20 -14.69 1.40 7.15
C LEU A 20 -15.99 1.62 6.36
N ASN A 21 -16.45 2.86 6.17
CA ASN A 21 -17.60 3.16 5.29
C ASN A 21 -17.18 3.42 3.84
N TRP A 22 -15.91 3.20 3.47
CA TRP A 22 -15.42 3.50 2.11
C TRP A 22 -16.27 2.81 1.03
N TYR A 23 -16.67 3.54 -0.01
CA TYR A 23 -17.61 3.05 -1.02
C TYR A 23 -17.13 1.76 -1.72
N ASN A 24 -15.81 1.56 -1.85
CA ASN A 24 -15.23 0.32 -2.36
C ASN A 24 -14.54 -0.48 -1.25
N GLN A 25 -15.31 -1.28 -0.51
CA GLN A 25 -14.83 -2.02 0.66
C GLN A 25 -13.58 -2.90 0.39
N SER A 26 -13.43 -3.40 -0.83
CA SER A 26 -12.27 -4.24 -1.19
C SER A 26 -10.94 -3.47 -1.22
N GLU A 27 -10.95 -2.15 -1.37
CA GLU A 27 -9.74 -1.31 -1.32
C GLU A 27 -9.25 -1.05 0.11
N ILE A 28 -10.07 -1.34 1.13
CA ILE A 28 -9.77 -0.97 2.53
C ILE A 28 -8.48 -1.62 3.02
N ILE A 29 -8.18 -2.85 2.59
CA ILE A 29 -6.95 -3.54 2.99
C ILE A 29 -5.71 -2.83 2.42
N PHE A 30 -5.75 -2.44 1.13
CA PHE A 30 -4.67 -1.69 0.52
C PHE A 30 -4.52 -0.30 1.15
N GLN A 31 -5.64 0.39 1.43
CA GLN A 31 -5.61 1.68 2.14
C GLN A 31 -4.99 1.53 3.54
N MET A 32 -5.34 0.48 4.29
CA MET A 32 -4.72 0.22 5.59
C MET A 32 -3.21 0.08 5.49
N ALA A 33 -2.73 -0.74 4.55
CA ALA A 33 -1.29 -0.93 4.34
C ALA A 33 -0.60 0.38 3.88
N HIS A 34 -1.28 1.18 3.07
CA HIS A 34 -0.82 2.50 2.63
C HIS A 34 -0.66 3.48 3.82
N GLU A 35 -1.67 3.59 4.68
CA GLU A 35 -1.58 4.47 5.87
C GLU A 35 -0.53 3.99 6.88
N ILE A 36 -0.35 2.67 7.03
CA ILE A 36 0.79 2.10 7.78
C ILE A 36 2.11 2.55 7.15
N GLY A 37 2.17 2.57 5.81
CA GLY A 37 3.32 3.06 5.05
C GLY A 37 3.72 4.48 5.43
N HIS A 38 2.76 5.41 5.49
CA HIS A 38 3.01 6.78 5.95
C HIS A 38 3.57 6.84 7.37
N VAL A 39 3.04 6.03 8.29
CA VAL A 39 3.54 5.97 9.67
C VAL A 39 4.98 5.42 9.73
N ILE A 40 5.28 4.36 9.00
CA ILE A 40 6.62 3.73 8.98
C ILE A 40 7.66 4.66 8.35
N ASN A 41 7.30 5.33 7.25
CA ASN A 41 8.19 6.26 6.55
C ASN A 41 8.41 7.56 7.33
N ASN A 42 7.60 7.82 8.37
CA ASN A 42 7.55 9.07 9.10
C ASN A 42 7.35 10.27 8.16
N ASP A 43 6.47 10.09 7.16
CA ASP A 43 6.15 11.14 6.20
C ASP A 43 5.57 12.35 6.97
N GLU A 44 6.09 13.56 6.71
CA GLU A 44 5.50 14.75 7.31
C GLU A 44 4.06 14.83 6.84
N GLY A 45 3.13 14.65 7.79
CA GLY A 45 1.76 14.26 7.51
C GLY A 45 1.07 15.15 6.48
N VAL A 46 -0.05 14.66 5.96
CA VAL A 46 -0.97 15.29 4.99
C VAL A 46 -1.41 16.74 5.35
N LEU A 47 -1.00 17.26 6.52
CA LEU A 47 -1.01 18.65 6.93
C LEU A 47 -0.18 19.56 6.00
N TYR A 48 -0.77 19.93 4.86
CA TYR A 48 -0.73 21.23 4.15
C TYR A 48 0.60 21.99 3.90
N TYR A 49 1.74 21.61 4.48
CA TYR A 49 2.99 22.35 4.47
C TYR A 49 4.05 21.78 3.51
N SER A 50 3.79 20.64 2.86
CA SER A 50 4.68 20.04 1.88
C SER A 50 4.39 20.49 0.44
N SER A 51 5.43 20.68 -0.36
CA SER A 51 5.31 20.98 -1.79
C SER A 51 4.66 19.82 -2.55
N PHE A 52 4.06 20.09 -3.72
CA PHE A 52 3.39 19.07 -4.54
C PHE A 52 4.31 17.90 -4.92
N SER A 53 5.60 18.18 -5.18
CA SER A 53 6.60 17.15 -5.46
C SER A 53 6.85 16.23 -4.25
N ASN A 54 6.90 16.80 -3.05
CA ASN A 54 7.10 16.03 -1.82
C ASN A 54 5.87 15.17 -1.53
N LYS A 55 4.66 15.71 -1.72
CA LYS A 55 3.41 14.93 -1.62
C LYS A 55 3.44 13.73 -2.57
N SER A 56 3.75 13.94 -3.85
CA SER A 56 3.84 12.86 -4.83
C SER A 56 4.85 11.77 -4.42
N SER A 57 6.01 12.18 -3.87
CA SER A 57 7.02 11.25 -3.36
C SER A 57 6.52 10.45 -2.15
N TYR A 58 5.91 11.10 -1.17
CA TYR A 58 5.36 10.44 0.03
C TYR A 58 4.26 9.45 -0.33
N GLU A 59 3.29 9.84 -1.17
CA GLU A 59 2.22 8.97 -1.65
C GLU A 59 2.79 7.74 -2.37
N ARG A 60 3.80 7.93 -3.23
CA ARG A 60 4.46 6.81 -3.90
C ARG A 60 5.19 5.91 -2.91
N ASN A 61 5.93 6.47 -1.95
CA ASN A 61 6.67 5.70 -0.96
C ASN A 61 5.74 4.94 0.00
N ALA A 62 4.58 5.51 0.35
CA ALA A 62 3.54 4.83 1.11
C ALA A 62 2.95 3.65 0.34
N ASN A 63 2.67 3.81 -0.96
CA ASN A 63 2.26 2.70 -1.82
C ASN A 63 3.32 1.59 -1.87
N LEU A 64 4.61 1.95 -2.06
CA LEU A 64 5.69 0.96 -2.07
C LEU A 64 5.82 0.24 -0.72
N LYS A 65 5.64 0.95 0.40
CA LYS A 65 5.65 0.34 1.73
C LYS A 65 4.45 -0.59 1.95
N ALA A 66 3.28 -0.25 1.40
CA ALA A 66 2.12 -1.14 1.41
C ALA A 66 2.40 -2.46 0.67
N LEU A 67 3.08 -2.39 -0.47
CA LEU A 67 3.51 -3.59 -1.22
C LEU A 67 4.51 -4.43 -0.42
N ASP A 68 5.49 -3.80 0.24
CA ASP A 68 6.45 -4.49 1.12
C ASP A 68 5.74 -5.25 2.27
N ILE A 69 4.58 -4.77 2.73
CA ILE A 69 3.78 -5.41 3.78
C ILE A 69 2.91 -6.54 3.20
N LEU A 70 2.19 -6.27 2.12
CA LEU A 70 1.16 -7.18 1.60
C LEU A 70 1.74 -8.35 0.81
N ILE A 71 2.84 -8.17 0.08
CA ILE A 71 3.42 -9.24 -0.74
C ILE A 71 3.84 -10.45 0.11
N PRO A 72 4.62 -10.30 1.20
CA PRO A 72 4.96 -11.44 2.05
C PRO A 72 3.74 -12.14 2.65
N ILE A 73 2.72 -11.39 3.09
CA ILE A 73 1.47 -11.93 3.63
C ILE A 73 0.75 -12.76 2.57
N TYR A 74 0.65 -12.24 1.35
CA TYR A 74 -0.01 -12.93 0.25
C TYR A 74 0.71 -14.22 -0.14
N LEU A 75 2.04 -14.18 -0.27
CA LEU A 75 2.86 -15.35 -0.59
C LEU A 75 2.75 -16.42 0.50
N ASP A 76 2.72 -16.03 1.78
CA ASP A 76 2.52 -16.97 2.90
C ASP A 76 1.16 -17.68 2.84
N ILE A 77 0.09 -16.96 2.46
CA ILE A 77 -1.26 -17.52 2.36
C ILE A 77 -1.39 -18.53 1.21
N ILE A 78 -0.82 -18.22 0.05
CA ILE A 78 -0.99 -19.05 -1.16
C ILE A 78 0.09 -20.13 -1.30
N GLY A 79 1.19 -20.03 -0.55
CA GLY A 79 2.35 -20.91 -0.67
C GLY A 79 3.13 -20.66 -1.97
N ASP A 80 3.12 -21.64 -2.88
CA ASP A 80 3.88 -21.57 -4.12
C ASP A 80 3.21 -20.63 -5.13
N TYR A 81 3.83 -19.46 -5.33
CA TYR A 81 3.41 -18.54 -6.38
C TYR A 81 3.94 -18.95 -7.74
N ASN A 82 3.13 -19.73 -8.46
CA ASN A 82 3.47 -20.23 -9.80
C ASN A 82 2.89 -19.40 -10.95
N SER A 83 2.50 -18.15 -10.69
CA SER A 83 1.95 -17.26 -11.72
C SER A 83 3.04 -16.34 -12.28
N ASP A 84 3.14 -16.29 -13.61
CA ASP A 84 3.95 -15.28 -14.33
C ASP A 84 3.33 -13.87 -14.28
N SER A 85 2.17 -13.72 -13.64
CA SER A 85 1.41 -12.48 -13.57
C SER A 85 1.34 -11.96 -12.14
N VAL A 86 1.20 -10.64 -11.94
CA VAL A 86 0.90 -10.04 -10.62
C VAL A 86 -0.58 -9.72 -10.43
N PHE A 87 -1.42 -9.94 -11.45
CA PHE A 87 -2.85 -9.60 -11.39
C PHE A 87 -3.61 -10.32 -10.27
N PRO A 88 -3.37 -11.61 -9.96
CA PRO A 88 -4.03 -12.27 -8.83
C PRO A 88 -3.82 -11.54 -7.49
N PHE A 89 -2.60 -11.04 -7.25
CA PHE A 89 -2.29 -10.22 -6.08
C PHE A 89 -3.00 -8.85 -6.14
N MET A 90 -2.96 -8.18 -7.29
CA MET A 90 -3.60 -6.87 -7.44
C MET A 90 -5.11 -6.97 -7.26
N GLU A 91 -5.76 -8.02 -7.76
CA GLU A 91 -7.19 -8.28 -7.57
C GLU A 91 -7.52 -8.57 -6.11
N ALA A 92 -6.72 -9.42 -5.45
CA ALA A 92 -6.93 -9.81 -4.05
C ALA A 92 -6.97 -8.61 -3.08
N PHE A 93 -6.23 -7.54 -3.38
CA PHE A 93 -6.18 -6.33 -2.56
C PHE A 93 -6.76 -5.09 -3.26
N CYS A 94 -7.42 -5.26 -4.41
CA CYS A 94 -7.98 -4.18 -5.23
C CYS A 94 -6.99 -3.02 -5.47
N ILE A 95 -5.76 -3.37 -5.85
CA ILE A 95 -4.69 -2.43 -6.13
C ILE A 95 -4.97 -1.74 -7.47
N PRO A 96 -4.94 -0.40 -7.54
CA PRO A 96 -5.18 0.32 -8.79
C PRO A 96 -4.19 -0.05 -9.90
N ASN A 97 -4.68 -0.27 -11.12
CA ASN A 97 -3.87 -0.64 -12.30
C ASN A 97 -2.70 0.31 -12.57
N ARG A 98 -2.80 1.59 -12.20
CA ARG A 98 -1.69 2.55 -12.32
C ARG A 98 -0.43 2.17 -11.52
N LEU A 99 -0.55 1.25 -10.55
CA LEU A 99 0.55 0.74 -9.73
C LEU A 99 1.15 -0.57 -10.26
N GLU A 100 0.66 -1.12 -11.37
CA GLU A 100 1.11 -2.42 -11.90
C GLU A 100 2.64 -2.53 -12.03
N ASN A 101 3.29 -1.48 -12.55
CA ASN A 101 4.76 -1.46 -12.66
C ASN A 101 5.46 -1.49 -11.31
N ASP A 102 4.93 -0.80 -10.29
CA ASP A 102 5.50 -0.82 -8.94
C ASP A 102 5.30 -2.21 -8.30
N VAL A 103 4.14 -2.86 -8.53
CA VAL A 103 3.85 -4.23 -8.08
C VAL A 103 4.80 -5.24 -8.72
N LEU A 104 4.98 -5.20 -10.04
CA LEU A 104 5.91 -6.07 -10.77
C LEU A 104 7.32 -5.99 -10.21
N ASN A 105 7.80 -4.77 -9.94
CA ASN A 105 9.14 -4.56 -9.38
C ASN A 105 9.24 -5.08 -7.94
N ALA A 106 8.21 -4.86 -7.11
CA ALA A 106 8.19 -5.33 -5.73
C ALA A 106 8.17 -6.87 -5.65
N PHE A 107 7.39 -7.56 -6.49
CA PHE A 107 7.38 -9.03 -6.58
C PHE A 107 8.74 -9.60 -6.96
N ARG A 108 9.39 -9.05 -8.00
CA ARG A 108 10.74 -9.48 -8.41
C ARG A 108 11.76 -9.38 -7.28
N ASN A 109 11.70 -8.29 -6.52
CA ASN A 109 12.58 -8.08 -5.36
C ASN A 109 12.29 -9.08 -4.23
N SER A 110 11.01 -9.37 -3.96
CA SER A 110 10.62 -10.30 -2.88
C SER A 110 11.01 -11.75 -3.19
N ILE A 111 10.81 -12.22 -4.41
CA ILE A 111 11.22 -13.57 -4.84
C ILE A 111 12.75 -13.71 -4.81
N SER A 112 13.49 -12.68 -5.26
CA SER A 112 14.96 -12.70 -5.24
C SER A 112 15.54 -12.77 -3.83
N LYS A 113 14.82 -12.29 -2.81
CA LYS A 113 15.23 -12.37 -1.40
C LYS A 113 14.99 -13.75 -0.77
N GLN A 114 14.04 -14.54 -1.27
CA GLN A 114 13.78 -15.89 -0.77
C GLN A 114 14.78 -16.94 -1.30
N ALA A 115 15.54 -16.60 -2.35
CA ALA A 115 16.53 -17.48 -2.96
C ALA A 115 17.94 -17.39 -2.32
N ASN A 116 18.12 -16.55 -1.29
CA ASN A 116 19.37 -16.38 -0.52
C ASN A 116 19.16 -16.74 0.95
#